data_AF-A0A5K1A7D9-F1
#
_entry.id   AF-A0A5K1A7D9-F1
#
_cell.length_a   1.000
_cell.length_b   1.000
_cell.length_c   1.000
_cell.angle_alpha   90.00
_cell.angle_beta   90.00
_cell.angle_gamma   90.00
#
_symmetry.space_group_name_H-M   'P 1'
#
loop_
_entity.id
_entity.type
_entity.pdbx_description
1 polymer ?
#
loop_
_entity_poly.entity_id
_entity_poly.type
_entity_poly.pdbx_seq_one_letter_code
_entity_poly.pdbx_strand_id
1 'polypeptide(L)'
;VKIVAKCRELGKESGGFYQPSFSFCQMHLHMMSLGKNWDPDISKYGDICRLPDYFKGLVQKVLQVAQEHLKNDLKLELPETNLDICIANFYSKSGKLGLHQ
;
A
#
# COMPACT_ATOMS: atom_id res chain seq x y z
N VAL A 1 -13.94 6.51 9.81
CA VAL A 1 -13.43 6.45 8.41
C VAL A 1 -13.33 4.99 7.96
N LYS A 2 -13.95 4.61 6.85
CA LYS A 2 -14.11 3.19 6.41
C LYS A 2 -12.77 2.50 6.06
N ILE A 3 -11.80 3.23 5.50
CA ILE A 3 -10.43 2.73 5.25
C ILE A 3 -9.78 2.24 6.54
N VAL A 4 -9.78 3.09 7.58
CA VAL A 4 -9.19 2.76 8.89
C VAL A 4 -9.85 1.52 9.51
N ALA A 5 -11.18 1.42 9.43
CA ALA A 5 -11.89 0.25 9.94
C ALA A 5 -11.48 -1.04 9.21
N LYS A 6 -11.33 -0.99 7.88
CA LYS A 6 -10.92 -2.15 7.07
C LYS A 6 -9.47 -2.55 7.34
N CYS A 7 -8.55 -1.59 7.46
CA CYS A 7 -7.16 -1.87 7.83
C CYS A 7 -7.06 -2.48 9.23
N ARG A 8 -7.91 -2.04 10.18
CA ARG A 8 -7.94 -2.61 11.54
C ARG A 8 -8.45 -4.05 11.56
N GLU A 9 -9.43 -4.39 10.73
CA GLU A 9 -9.96 -5.75 10.58
C GLU A 9 -8.87 -6.67 10.03
N LEU A 10 -8.32 -6.33 8.85
CA LEU A 10 -7.28 -7.11 8.16
C LEU A 10 -6.00 -7.21 8.99
N GLY A 11 -5.64 -6.13 9.69
CA GLY A 11 -4.44 -6.08 10.53
C GLY A 11 -4.45 -7.04 11.71
N LYS A 12 -5.60 -7.64 12.06
CA LYS A 12 -5.72 -8.67 13.11
C LYS A 12 -5.68 -10.10 12.56
N GLU A 13 -5.75 -10.27 11.23
CA GLU A 13 -5.71 -11.57 10.57
C GLU A 13 -4.26 -12.07 10.44
N SER A 14 -4.09 -13.34 10.04
CA SER A 14 -2.78 -13.86 9.66
C SER A 14 -2.24 -13.08 8.46
N GLY A 15 -0.99 -12.62 8.54
CA GLY A 15 -0.42 -11.70 7.53
C GLY A 15 -0.82 -10.23 7.73
N GLY A 16 -1.39 -9.88 8.89
CA GLY A 16 -1.71 -8.52 9.29
C GLY A 16 -0.48 -7.64 9.56
N PHE A 17 -0.62 -6.62 10.42
CA PHE A 17 0.49 -5.70 10.69
C PHE A 17 1.65 -6.39 11.41
N TYR A 18 2.86 -6.22 10.87
CA TYR A 18 4.12 -6.64 11.47
C TYR A 18 5.12 -5.49 11.46
N GLN A 19 6.15 -5.55 12.30
CA GLN A 19 7.26 -4.60 12.26
C GLN A 19 8.37 -5.18 11.38
N PRO A 20 8.57 -4.67 10.15
CA PRO A 20 9.63 -5.16 9.28
C PRO A 20 11.00 -4.83 9.86
N SER A 21 11.96 -5.72 9.61
CA SER A 21 13.38 -5.51 9.85
C SER A 21 14.14 -5.59 8.54
N PHE A 22 15.12 -4.72 8.34
CA PHE A 22 16.05 -4.79 7.22
C PHE A 22 17.47 -4.87 7.77
N SER A 23 18.21 -5.92 7.39
CA SER A 23 19.62 -6.12 7.84
C SER A 23 19.81 -5.92 9.36
N PHE A 24 18.93 -6.51 10.17
CA PHE A 24 18.91 -6.43 11.65
C PHE A 24 18.47 -5.09 12.26
N CYS A 25 18.08 -4.10 11.47
CA CYS A 25 17.48 -2.85 11.94
C CYS A 25 15.95 -2.89 11.80
N GLN A 26 15.24 -2.77 12.92
CA GLN A 26 13.78 -2.65 12.90
C GLN A 26 13.36 -1.29 12.36
N MET A 27 12.40 -1.28 11.44
CA MET A 27 11.82 -0.05 10.93
C MET A 27 10.94 0.62 12.00
N HIS A 28 10.84 1.94 11.97
CA HIS A 28 9.99 2.70 12.89
C HIS A 28 8.54 2.80 12.39
N LEU A 29 7.99 1.70 11.87
CA LEU A 29 6.61 1.59 11.39
C LEU A 29 6.13 0.15 11.52
N HIS A 30 4.82 -0.06 11.48
CA HIS A 30 4.25 -1.38 11.20
C HIS A 30 3.71 -1.41 9.77
N MET A 31 3.91 -2.53 9.08
CA MET A 31 3.55 -2.73 7.69
C MET A 31 2.59 -3.91 7.56
N MET A 32 1.69 -3.85 6.59
CA MET A 32 0.88 -4.97 6.13
C MET A 32 0.81 -4.92 4.60
N SER A 33 1.11 -6.03 3.94
CA SER A 33 0.98 -6.16 2.48
C SER A 33 -0.37 -6.74 2.11
N LEU A 34 -1.04 -6.17 1.11
CA LEU A 34 -2.28 -6.68 0.53
C LEU A 34 -2.10 -6.87 -0.97
N GLY A 35 -2.60 -7.96 -1.54
CA GLY A 35 -2.15 -8.38 -2.88
C GLY A 35 -0.80 -9.06 -2.78
N LYS A 36 0.16 -8.76 -3.67
CA LYS A 36 1.50 -9.37 -3.58
C LYS A 36 2.21 -8.92 -2.30
N ASN A 37 2.71 -9.88 -1.52
CA ASN A 37 3.46 -9.60 -0.30
C ASN A 37 4.86 -9.07 -0.61
N TRP A 38 5.23 -7.93 -0.03
CA TRP A 38 6.61 -7.45 -0.07
C TRP A 38 7.41 -8.07 1.08
N ASP A 39 8.47 -8.79 0.73
CA ASP A 39 9.40 -9.38 1.68
C ASP A 39 10.61 -8.44 1.88
N PRO A 40 10.81 -7.89 3.09
CA PRO A 40 11.91 -6.96 3.38
C PRO A 40 13.29 -7.62 3.34
N ASP A 41 13.40 -8.92 3.64
CA ASP A 41 14.69 -9.60 3.76
C ASP A 41 15.31 -9.89 2.39
N ILE A 42 14.46 -10.27 1.42
CA ILE A 42 14.90 -10.55 0.04
C ILE A 42 14.57 -9.43 -0.95
N SER A 43 13.90 -8.37 -0.49
CA SER A 43 13.50 -7.20 -1.29
C SER A 43 12.70 -7.57 -2.55
N LYS A 44 11.78 -8.55 -2.43
CA LYS A 44 10.99 -9.07 -3.56
C LYS A 44 9.52 -9.21 -3.21
N TYR A 45 8.70 -9.16 -4.25
CA TYR A 45 7.29 -9.51 -4.15
C TYR A 45 7.10 -11.01 -4.29
N GLY A 46 6.34 -11.59 -3.37
CA GLY A 46 6.03 -13.02 -3.32
C GLY A 46 4.52 -13.28 -3.39
N ASP A 47 4.05 -14.12 -2.48
CA ASP A 47 2.70 -14.68 -2.43
C ASP A 47 1.59 -13.63 -2.53
N ILE A 48 0.46 -14.04 -3.12
CA ILE A 48 -0.72 -13.19 -3.29
C ILE A 48 -1.61 -13.32 -2.05
N CYS A 49 -1.61 -12.28 -1.24
CA CYS A 49 -2.58 -12.02 -0.18
C CYS A 49 -3.85 -11.36 -0.75
N ARG A 50 -4.91 -11.30 0.07
CA ARG A 50 -6.19 -10.70 -0.32
C ARG A 50 -6.06 -9.17 -0.44
N LEU A 51 -6.34 -8.62 -1.62
CA LEU A 51 -6.55 -7.19 -1.82
C LEU A 51 -8.07 -6.88 -1.88
N PRO A 52 -8.64 -6.15 -0.90
CA PRO A 52 -10.08 -5.86 -0.88
C PRO A 52 -10.53 -5.02 -2.09
N ASP A 53 -11.63 -5.41 -2.72
CA ASP A 53 -12.22 -4.65 -3.84
C ASP A 53 -12.63 -3.23 -3.46
N TYR A 54 -12.91 -3.00 -2.17
CA TYR A 54 -13.13 -1.66 -1.65
C TYR A 54 -11.93 -0.73 -1.92
N PHE A 55 -10.70 -1.19 -1.75
CA PHE A 55 -9.49 -0.39 -2.05
C PHE A 55 -9.29 -0.23 -3.56
N LYS A 56 -9.50 -1.29 -4.35
CA LYS A 56 -9.47 -1.21 -5.82
C LYS A 56 -10.44 -0.15 -6.34
N GLY A 57 -11.67 -0.15 -5.86
CA GLY A 57 -12.69 0.83 -6.25
C GLY A 57 -12.36 2.27 -5.83
N LEU A 58 -11.63 2.47 -4.72
CA LEU A 58 -11.14 3.80 -4.36
C LEU A 58 -10.06 4.29 -5.32
N VAL A 59 -9.08 3.44 -5.65
CA VAL A 59 -8.00 3.78 -6.59
C VAL A 59 -8.58 4.10 -7.97
N GLN A 60 -9.50 3.27 -8.48
CA GLN A 60 -10.17 3.53 -9.76
C GLN A 60 -10.86 4.90 -9.81
N LYS A 61 -11.58 5.27 -8.74
CA LYS A 61 -12.23 6.59 -8.65
C LYS A 61 -11.22 7.73 -8.65
N VAL A 62 -10.12 7.59 -7.90
CA VAL A 62 -9.06 8.61 -7.86
C VAL A 62 -8.38 8.75 -9.21
N LEU A 63 -8.07 7.64 -9.89
CA LEU A 63 -7.48 7.65 -11.23
C LEU A 63 -8.43 8.30 -12.25
N GLN A 64 -9.73 8.02 -12.19
CA GLN A 64 -10.70 8.67 -13.07
C GLN A 64 -10.74 10.19 -12.86
N VAL A 65 -10.81 10.64 -11.60
CA VAL A 65 -10.82 12.07 -11.27
C VAL A 65 -9.51 12.75 -11.69
N ALA A 66 -8.37 12.10 -11.46
CA ALA A 66 -7.07 12.62 -11.87
C ALA A 66 -6.96 12.70 -13.39
N GLN A 67 -7.41 11.68 -14.13
CA GLN A 67 -7.45 11.70 -15.60
C GLN A 67 -8.33 12.84 -16.10
N GLU A 68 -9.51 13.05 -15.51
CA GLU A 68 -10.40 14.17 -15.86
C GLU A 68 -9.76 15.54 -15.63
N HIS A 69 -8.99 15.69 -14.55
CA HIS A 69 -8.24 16.92 -14.27
C HIS A 69 -7.11 17.16 -15.29
N LEU A 70 -6.47 16.09 -15.76
CA LEU A 70 -5.37 16.14 -16.72
C LEU A 70 -5.82 16.24 -18.18
N LYS A 71 -7.12 16.10 -18.50
CA LYS A 71 -7.64 16.12 -19.89
C LYS A 71 -7.23 17.34 -20.72
N ASN A 72 -6.93 18.48 -20.07
CA ASN A 72 -6.51 19.70 -20.76
C ASN A 72 -4.99 19.80 -20.95
N ASP A 73 -4.21 18.88 -20.37
CA ASP A 73 -2.76 18.84 -20.47
C ASP A 73 -2.32 17.63 -21.30
N LEU A 74 -2.18 17.83 -22.61
CA LEU A 74 -1.86 16.80 -23.61
C LEU A 74 -0.53 16.06 -23.36
N LYS A 75 0.27 16.49 -22.39
CA LYS A 75 1.55 15.86 -22.01
C LYS A 75 1.43 14.91 -20.82
N LEU A 76 0.29 14.87 -20.14
CA LEU A 76 0.10 14.12 -18.90
C LEU A 76 -1.03 13.11 -19.07
N GLU A 77 -0.68 11.88 -19.46
CA GLU A 77 -1.58 10.73 -19.39
C GLU A 77 -1.18 9.85 -18.20
N LEU A 78 -2.17 9.42 -17.43
CA LEU A 78 -1.92 8.42 -16.39
C LEU A 78 -1.76 7.04 -17.04
N PRO A 79 -0.75 6.26 -16.64
CA PRO A 79 -0.60 4.91 -17.15
C PRO A 79 -1.76 4.02 -16.68
N GLU A 80 -2.10 3.03 -17.51
CA GLU A 80 -3.01 1.97 -17.10
C GLU A 80 -2.45 1.28 -15.86
N THR A 81 -3.27 1.19 -14.81
CA THR A 81 -2.82 0.68 -13.51
C THR A 81 -3.43 -0.68 -13.23
N ASN A 82 -2.58 -1.72 -13.16
CA ASN A 82 -2.96 -3.01 -12.59
C ASN A 82 -2.69 -2.99 -11.08
N LEU A 83 -3.74 -2.84 -10.27
CA LEU A 83 -3.59 -2.79 -8.81
C LEU A 83 -3.52 -4.21 -8.23
N ASP A 84 -2.31 -4.71 -8.10
CA ASP A 84 -1.99 -6.02 -7.50
C ASP A 84 -1.17 -5.92 -6.21
N ILE A 85 -0.75 -4.71 -5.81
CA ILE A 85 0.03 -4.41 -4.61
C ILE A 85 -0.63 -3.25 -3.85
N CYS A 86 -0.74 -3.39 -2.53
CA CYS A 86 -1.07 -2.32 -1.61
C CYS A 86 -0.29 -2.49 -0.30
N ILE A 87 0.47 -1.47 0.07
CA ILE A 87 1.22 -1.45 1.34
C ILE A 87 0.51 -0.51 2.30
N ALA A 88 0.05 -1.06 3.41
CA ALA A 88 -0.49 -0.27 4.51
C ALA A 88 0.61 -0.04 5.56
N ASN A 89 1.02 1.22 5.73
CA ASN A 89 1.97 1.62 6.77
C ASN A 89 1.25 2.30 7.93
N PHE A 90 1.52 1.83 9.14
CA PHE A 90 1.07 2.42 10.40
C PHE A 90 2.25 3.06 11.13
N TYR A 91 2.12 4.36 11.39
CA TYR A 91 3.12 5.17 12.08
C TYR A 91 2.63 5.56 13.47
N SER A 92 3.46 5.31 14.48
CA SER A 92 3.27 5.88 15.82
C SER A 92 3.71 7.36 15.82
N LYS A 93 3.62 8.03 16.97
CA LYS A 93 4.06 9.44 17.12
C LYS A 93 5.54 9.65 16.77
N SER A 94 6.39 8.64 16.96
CA SER A 94 7.81 8.66 16.62
C SER A 94 8.13 7.91 15.32
N GLY A 95 7.10 7.47 14.60
CA GLY A 95 7.25 6.67 13.40
C GLY A 95 7.86 7.48 12.26
N LYS A 96 8.72 6.84 11.48
CA LYS A 96 9.44 7.45 10.36
C LYS A 96 9.83 6.42 9.32
N LEU A 97 9.91 6.88 8.08
CA LEU A 97 10.45 6.13 6.95
C LEU A 97 11.44 7.04 6.22
N GLY A 98 12.65 6.54 5.97
CA GLY A 98 13.67 7.28 5.24
C GLY A 98 13.30 7.49 3.77
N LEU A 99 14.01 8.40 3.11
CA LEU A 99 13.91 8.57 1.66
C LEU A 99 14.38 7.28 0.96
N HIS A 100 13.61 6.80 -0.01
CA HIS A 100 13.86 5.58 -0.77
C HIS A 100 13.22 5.64 -2.16
N GLN A 101 13.58 4.68 -3.02
CA GLN A 101 13.02 4.46 -4.36
C GLN A 101 12.43 3.06 -4.45
#